data_AF-A0A960J3Z4-F1
#
_entry.id   AF-A0A960J3Z4-F1
#
_cell.length_a   1.000
_cell.length_b   1.000
_cell.length_c   1.000
_cell.angle_alpha   90.00
_cell.angle_beta   90.00
_cell.angle_gamma   90.00
#
_symmetry.space_group_name_H-M   'P 1'
#
loop_
_entity.id
_entity.type
_entity.pdbx_description
1 polymer ?
#
loop_
_entity_poly.entity_id
_entity_poly.type
_entity_poly.pdbx_seq_one_letter_code
_entity_poly.pdbx_strand_id
1 'polypeptide(L)'
;VLDRLPVGVSVSVDAASAATYESIRVGSSWDVLQANLDRFQSRAEAHDTYLGLTFCLMVPNWREFFAFCRMADDRGLEAAVNTVRHPHHLSLYMLDADGLAEVVDGLDAIDRRSAEELGPSRRVWDRELERLRAQLDDRRAGASVPSVDTWRPNPDMVRPFNHGPDPEPTAVDDPPPVVVALSPRRDADASERRRLEAVGRDAARLRLDAAGTVVAAAGLHAALGVADDDVIGRHGEELPAVLGRHLDLAGPPLVVAAESDGDTTLRLPASDGDDVVVFTTPAGRDGADGTWVHLARASRR
;
A
#
# COMPACT_ATOMS: atom_id res chain seq x y z
N VAL A 1 7.01 24.31 -4.23
CA VAL A 1 7.36 22.90 -4.47
C VAL A 1 6.23 22.20 -5.20
N LEU A 2 5.01 22.23 -4.66
CA LEU A 2 3.85 21.57 -5.28
C LEU A 2 3.50 22.09 -6.69
N ASP A 3 3.76 23.35 -7.01
CA ASP A 3 3.45 23.87 -8.37
C ASP A 3 4.47 23.46 -9.44
N ARG A 4 5.52 22.74 -9.05
CA ARG A 4 6.55 22.26 -9.98
C ARG A 4 6.30 20.83 -10.45
N LEU A 5 5.33 20.13 -9.85
CA LEU A 5 5.04 18.71 -10.11
C LEU A 5 3.54 18.43 -10.02
N PRO A 6 2.99 17.48 -10.80
CA PRO A 6 1.59 17.06 -10.69
C PRO A 6 1.40 16.16 -9.45
N VAL A 7 1.35 16.80 -8.28
CA VAL A 7 1.18 16.14 -6.98
C VAL A 7 -0.29 16.20 -6.57
N GLY A 8 -0.89 15.02 -6.38
CA GLY A 8 -2.15 14.88 -5.64
C GLY A 8 -1.90 14.76 -4.14
N VAL A 9 -2.87 15.18 -3.35
CA VAL A 9 -2.75 15.30 -1.89
C VAL A 9 -3.81 14.45 -1.21
N SER A 10 -3.40 13.67 -0.21
CA SER A 10 -4.32 13.02 0.71
C SER A 10 -4.09 13.60 2.11
N VAL A 11 -5.18 14.03 2.76
CA VAL A 11 -5.11 14.68 4.08
C VAL A 11 -5.77 13.78 5.11
N SER A 12 -5.02 13.39 6.14
CA SER A 12 -5.58 12.67 7.28
C SER A 12 -6.22 13.64 8.25
N VAL A 13 -7.54 13.55 8.36
CA VAL A 13 -8.37 14.45 9.16
C VAL A 13 -8.65 13.82 10.53
N ASP A 14 -9.08 12.55 10.57
CA ASP A 14 -9.41 11.79 11.78
C ASP A 14 -10.45 12.41 12.73
N ALA A 15 -11.18 13.42 12.26
CA ALA A 15 -12.22 14.13 13.00
C ALA A 15 -13.21 14.82 12.06
N ALA A 16 -14.35 15.26 12.60
CA ALA A 16 -15.34 16.12 11.97
C ALA A 16 -15.67 17.37 12.83
N SER A 17 -14.98 17.54 13.96
CA SER A 17 -15.08 18.72 14.81
C SER A 17 -13.70 19.20 15.27
N ALA A 18 -13.62 20.47 15.64
CA ALA A 18 -12.37 21.06 16.13
C ALA A 18 -11.85 20.38 17.40
N ALA A 19 -12.74 20.12 18.35
CA ALA A 19 -12.37 19.51 19.63
C ALA A 19 -11.74 18.12 19.43
N THR A 20 -12.35 17.27 18.61
CA THR A 20 -11.81 15.92 18.34
C THR A 20 -10.53 16.02 17.53
N TYR A 21 -10.48 16.86 16.49
CA TYR A 21 -9.30 17.05 15.67
C TYR A 21 -8.08 17.46 16.50
N GLU A 22 -8.21 18.49 17.32
CA GLU A 22 -7.10 19.06 18.09
C GLU A 22 -6.68 18.13 19.25
N SER A 23 -7.59 17.26 19.71
CA SER A 23 -7.27 16.20 20.68
C SER A 23 -6.41 15.08 20.08
N ILE A 24 -6.62 14.76 18.80
CA ILE A 24 -5.92 13.67 18.10
C ILE A 24 -4.63 14.20 17.45
N ARG A 25 -4.73 15.33 16.76
CA ARG A 25 -3.64 16.00 16.04
C ARG A 25 -3.05 17.11 16.91
N VAL A 26 -2.38 16.69 17.99
CA VAL A 26 -1.78 17.59 18.97
C VAL A 26 -0.82 18.59 18.29
N GLY A 27 -1.06 19.89 18.52
CA GLY A 27 -0.29 20.98 17.92
C GLY A 27 -0.83 21.45 16.56
N SER A 28 -1.87 20.81 16.03
CA SER A 28 -2.62 21.30 14.86
C SER A 28 -3.82 22.14 15.29
N SER A 29 -4.41 22.86 14.33
CA SER A 29 -5.61 23.68 14.53
C SER A 29 -6.64 23.34 13.47
N TRP A 30 -7.91 23.22 13.89
CA TRP A 30 -9.02 22.93 12.97
C TRP A 30 -9.20 24.01 11.90
N ASP A 31 -9.14 25.27 12.28
CA ASP A 31 -9.31 26.38 11.33
C ASP A 31 -8.20 26.39 10.29
N VAL A 32 -6.96 26.08 10.71
CA VAL A 32 -5.81 25.95 9.81
C VAL A 32 -5.97 24.75 8.88
N LEU A 33 -6.50 23.63 9.37
CA LEU A 33 -6.83 22.47 8.52
C LEU A 33 -7.85 22.87 7.45
N GLN A 34 -8.97 23.47 7.84
CA GLN A 34 -10.05 23.86 6.92
C GLN A 34 -9.53 24.82 5.85
N ALA A 35 -8.77 25.86 6.24
CA ALA A 35 -8.17 26.79 5.29
C ALA A 35 -7.17 26.11 4.33
N ASN A 36 -6.43 25.10 4.82
CA ASN A 36 -5.54 24.31 3.97
C ASN A 36 -6.31 23.40 3.01
N LEU A 37 -7.42 22.80 3.43
CA LEU A 37 -8.29 22.01 2.55
C LEU A 37 -8.80 22.87 1.40
N ASP A 38 -9.29 24.09 1.68
CA ASP A 38 -9.77 25.01 0.64
C ASP A 38 -8.65 25.37 -0.35
N ARG A 39 -7.43 25.62 0.15
CA ARG A 39 -6.26 25.91 -0.69
C ARG A 39 -5.86 24.71 -1.53
N PHE A 40 -5.83 23.51 -0.96
CA PHE A 40 -5.44 22.30 -1.68
C PHE A 40 -6.49 21.86 -2.69
N GLN A 41 -7.78 22.07 -2.41
CA GLN A 41 -8.87 21.80 -3.33
C GLN A 41 -8.79 22.74 -4.55
N SER A 42 -8.63 24.05 -4.32
CA SER A 42 -8.44 25.04 -5.39
C SER A 42 -7.23 24.70 -6.27
N ARG A 43 -6.14 24.23 -5.65
CA ARG A 43 -4.95 23.80 -6.38
C ARG A 43 -5.22 22.52 -7.17
N ALA A 44 -5.88 21.54 -6.57
CA ALA A 44 -6.20 20.26 -7.21
C ALA A 44 -6.97 20.50 -8.52
N GLU A 45 -7.99 21.36 -8.47
CA GLU A 45 -8.77 21.80 -9.63
C GLU A 45 -7.92 22.53 -10.68
N ALA A 46 -7.10 23.51 -10.26
CA ALA A 46 -6.29 24.32 -11.18
C ALA A 46 -5.20 23.53 -11.91
N HIS A 47 -4.77 22.39 -11.36
CA HIS A 47 -3.66 21.59 -11.88
C HIS A 47 -4.09 20.20 -12.38
N ASP A 48 -5.39 19.90 -12.42
CA ASP A 48 -5.93 18.58 -12.77
C ASP A 48 -5.27 17.45 -11.95
N THR A 49 -5.22 17.65 -10.63
CA THR A 49 -4.71 16.68 -9.66
C THR A 49 -5.79 16.39 -8.62
N TYR A 50 -5.57 15.40 -7.73
CA TYR A 50 -6.57 15.00 -6.76
C TYR A 50 -6.34 15.61 -5.37
N LEU A 51 -7.43 15.77 -4.62
CA LEU A 51 -7.45 15.92 -3.16
C LEU A 51 -8.37 14.85 -2.57
N GLY A 52 -7.89 14.10 -1.59
CA GLY A 52 -8.68 13.10 -0.86
C GLY A 52 -8.57 13.27 0.65
N LEU A 53 -9.59 12.82 1.37
CA LEU A 53 -9.64 12.84 2.83
C LEU A 53 -9.49 11.42 3.39
N THR A 54 -8.66 11.27 4.42
CA THR A 54 -8.46 9.99 5.11
C THR A 54 -8.87 10.09 6.58
N PHE A 55 -9.40 8.99 7.11
CA PHE A 55 -9.85 8.87 8.49
C PHE A 55 -9.36 7.56 9.11
N CYS A 56 -8.49 7.65 10.10
CA CYS A 56 -8.17 6.56 11.01
C CYS A 56 -9.39 6.32 11.92
N LEU A 57 -10.13 5.24 11.67
CA LEU A 57 -11.30 4.89 12.47
C LEU A 57 -10.86 4.22 13.77
N MET A 58 -11.08 4.92 14.88
CA MET A 58 -10.49 4.63 16.19
C MET A 58 -11.52 4.73 17.33
N VAL A 59 -11.14 4.19 18.49
CA VAL A 59 -11.91 4.28 19.74
C VAL A 59 -12.34 5.72 20.09
N PRO A 60 -11.47 6.74 20.08
CA PRO A 60 -11.88 8.11 20.44
C PRO A 60 -12.80 8.81 19.43
N ASN A 61 -12.81 8.41 18.15
CA ASN A 61 -13.42 9.22 17.08
C ASN A 61 -14.51 8.51 16.27
N TRP A 62 -14.85 7.24 16.56
CA TRP A 62 -15.84 6.50 15.77
C TRP A 62 -17.21 7.21 15.69
N ARG A 63 -17.58 7.97 16.72
CA ARG A 63 -18.82 8.76 16.76
C ARG A 63 -18.87 9.87 15.71
N GLU A 64 -17.72 10.32 15.21
CA GLU A 64 -17.61 11.34 14.18
C GLU A 64 -17.54 10.78 12.77
N PHE A 65 -17.49 9.46 12.59
CA PHE A 65 -17.28 8.84 11.29
C PHE A 65 -18.34 9.26 10.25
N PHE A 66 -19.62 9.33 10.65
CA PHE A 66 -20.69 9.81 9.77
C PHE A 66 -20.49 11.27 9.34
N ALA A 67 -20.15 12.13 10.30
CA ALA A 67 -19.93 13.54 10.04
C ALA A 67 -18.67 13.77 9.17
N PHE A 68 -17.65 12.91 9.29
CA PHE A 68 -16.50 12.89 8.38
C PHE A 68 -16.91 12.51 6.95
N CYS A 69 -17.69 11.43 6.78
CA CYS A 69 -18.20 11.04 5.45
C CYS A 69 -19.02 12.17 4.83
N ARG A 70 -19.92 12.80 5.60
CA ARG A 70 -20.70 13.94 5.13
C ARG A 70 -19.82 15.13 4.76
N MET A 71 -18.79 15.43 5.55
CA MET A 71 -17.84 16.51 5.24
C MET A 71 -17.09 16.27 3.91
N ALA A 72 -16.74 15.02 3.61
CA ALA A 72 -16.13 14.66 2.33
C ALA A 72 -17.13 14.87 1.17
N ASP A 73 -18.37 14.40 1.33
CA ASP A 73 -19.44 14.58 0.34
C ASP A 73 -19.76 16.05 0.08
N ASP A 74 -19.89 16.86 1.14
CA ASP A 74 -20.17 18.30 1.07
C ASP A 74 -19.09 19.06 0.26
N ARG A 75 -17.84 18.56 0.29
CA ARG A 75 -16.72 19.12 -0.47
C ARG A 75 -16.55 18.50 -1.86
N GLY A 76 -17.32 17.46 -2.19
CA GLY A 76 -17.13 16.66 -3.41
C GLY A 76 -15.80 15.91 -3.45
N LEU A 77 -15.26 15.55 -2.28
CA LEU A 77 -13.97 14.88 -2.15
C LEU A 77 -14.16 13.40 -1.82
N GLU A 78 -13.18 12.58 -2.19
CA GLU A 78 -13.17 11.18 -1.81
C GLU A 78 -12.84 10.99 -0.33
N ALA A 79 -13.57 10.10 0.34
CA ALA A 79 -13.28 9.62 1.68
C ALA A 79 -12.62 8.24 1.64
N ALA A 80 -11.57 8.05 2.44
CA ALA A 80 -11.01 6.73 2.69
C ALA A 80 -10.76 6.49 4.18
N VAL A 81 -10.86 5.23 4.60
CA VAL A 81 -10.70 4.83 6.01
C VAL A 81 -9.47 3.97 6.17
N ASN A 82 -8.64 4.33 7.14
CA ASN A 82 -7.48 3.57 7.55
C ASN A 82 -7.85 2.69 8.76
N THR A 83 -7.59 1.39 8.65
CA THR A 83 -7.72 0.47 9.79
C THR A 83 -6.57 0.70 10.76
N VAL A 84 -6.87 1.13 11.99
CA VAL A 84 -5.86 1.28 13.04
C VAL A 84 -5.64 -0.05 13.74
N ARG A 85 -4.40 -0.56 13.71
CA ARG A 85 -3.97 -1.75 14.46
C ARG A 85 -3.05 -1.39 15.63
N HIS A 86 -2.27 -0.31 15.49
CA HIS A 86 -1.41 0.24 16.54
C HIS A 86 -1.57 1.77 16.62
N PRO A 87 -1.47 2.35 17.83
CA PRO A 87 -1.38 1.68 19.13
C PRO A 87 -2.69 0.97 19.52
N HIS A 88 -2.61 -0.16 20.24
CA HIS A 88 -3.76 -1.04 20.50
C HIS A 88 -4.94 -0.33 21.17
N HIS A 89 -4.68 0.56 22.13
CA HIS A 89 -5.73 1.27 22.86
C HIS A 89 -6.56 2.24 21.99
N LEU A 90 -6.10 2.55 20.76
CA LEU A 90 -6.87 3.33 19.79
C LEU A 90 -7.61 2.46 18.78
N SER A 91 -7.27 1.17 18.68
CA SER A 91 -7.84 0.26 17.69
C SER A 91 -9.21 -0.27 18.12
N LEU A 92 -10.22 -0.08 17.28
CA LEU A 92 -11.52 -0.76 17.43
C LEU A 92 -11.38 -2.29 17.35
N TYR A 93 -10.38 -2.77 16.60
CA TYR A 93 -10.10 -4.19 16.43
C TYR A 93 -9.37 -4.81 17.62
N MET A 94 -9.08 -4.05 18.68
CA MET A 94 -8.51 -4.54 19.94
C MET A 94 -9.50 -4.44 21.11
N LEU A 95 -10.73 -3.96 20.88
CA LEU A 95 -11.81 -4.00 21.87
C LEU A 95 -12.24 -5.44 22.15
N ASP A 96 -12.84 -5.70 23.30
CA ASP A 96 -13.56 -6.94 23.56
C ASP A 96 -14.93 -6.93 22.84
N ALA A 97 -15.71 -8.02 22.98
CA ALA A 97 -16.99 -8.14 22.31
C ALA A 97 -18.00 -7.06 22.75
N ASP A 98 -18.01 -6.70 24.04
CA ASP A 98 -18.94 -5.72 24.59
C ASP A 98 -18.57 -4.30 24.14
N GLY A 99 -17.28 -3.95 24.17
CA GLY A 99 -16.79 -2.66 23.68
C GLY A 99 -17.00 -2.49 22.18
N LEU A 100 -16.76 -3.54 21.38
CA LEU A 100 -17.05 -3.48 19.94
C LEU A 100 -18.55 -3.43 19.65
N ALA A 101 -19.39 -4.10 20.46
CA ALA A 101 -20.84 -4.02 20.35
C ALA A 101 -21.36 -2.59 20.57
N GLU A 102 -20.83 -1.85 21.55
CA GLU A 102 -21.19 -0.44 21.76
C GLU A 102 -20.95 0.41 20.50
N VAL A 103 -19.80 0.18 19.85
CA VAL A 103 -19.41 0.91 18.64
C VAL A 103 -20.34 0.56 17.48
N VAL A 104 -20.58 -0.74 17.24
CA VAL A 104 -21.47 -1.21 16.17
C VAL A 104 -22.90 -0.72 16.39
N ASP A 105 -23.45 -0.85 17.60
CA ASP A 105 -24.80 -0.40 17.92
C ASP A 105 -24.95 1.12 17.74
N GLY A 106 -23.92 1.88 18.10
CA GLY A 106 -23.88 3.32 17.91
C GLY A 106 -23.84 3.73 16.44
N LEU A 107 -23.00 3.09 15.63
CA LEU A 107 -22.94 3.33 14.18
C LEU A 107 -24.23 2.89 13.49
N ASP A 108 -24.81 1.74 13.87
CA ASP A 108 -26.11 1.27 13.38
C ASP A 108 -27.25 2.24 13.71
N ALA A 109 -27.23 2.84 14.90
CA ALA A 109 -28.22 3.85 15.27
C ALA A 109 -28.08 5.14 14.44
N ILE A 110 -26.85 5.50 14.04
CA ILE A 110 -26.62 6.62 13.11
C ILE A 110 -27.09 6.22 11.69
N ASP A 111 -26.74 5.00 11.26
CA ASP A 111 -27.09 4.46 9.95
C ASP A 111 -28.61 4.53 9.70
N ARG A 112 -29.40 3.99 10.65
CA ARG A 112 -30.87 4.01 10.58
C ARG A 112 -31.48 5.41 10.55
N ARG A 113 -30.80 6.43 11.09
CA ARG A 113 -31.33 7.80 11.17
C ARG A 113 -30.98 8.64 9.96
N SER A 114 -29.77 8.46 9.43
CA SER A 114 -29.15 9.47 8.57
C SER A 114 -28.34 8.92 7.40
N ALA A 115 -28.23 7.60 7.20
CA ALA A 115 -27.41 7.06 6.10
C ALA A 115 -27.88 7.45 4.69
N GLU A 116 -29.14 7.85 4.54
CA GLU A 116 -29.68 8.39 3.28
C GLU A 116 -29.14 9.79 2.94
N GLU A 117 -28.56 10.50 3.91
CA GLU A 117 -27.92 11.81 3.69
C GLU A 117 -26.53 11.69 3.06
N LEU A 118 -25.92 10.49 3.09
CA LEU A 118 -24.60 10.28 2.49
C LEU A 118 -24.71 10.10 0.97
N GLY A 119 -23.86 10.80 0.24
CA GLY A 119 -23.70 10.69 -1.20
C GLY A 119 -22.63 9.65 -1.56
N PRO A 120 -21.58 10.02 -2.31
CA PRO A 120 -20.51 9.08 -2.69
C PRO A 120 -19.86 8.32 -1.52
N SER A 121 -19.73 8.96 -0.35
CA SER A 121 -19.12 8.36 0.83
C SER A 121 -19.98 7.26 1.48
N ARG A 122 -21.24 7.07 1.04
CA ARG A 122 -22.11 5.98 1.52
C ARG A 122 -21.44 4.61 1.41
N ARG A 123 -20.73 4.38 0.32
CA ARG A 123 -20.00 3.13 0.08
C ARG A 123 -18.95 2.86 1.16
N VAL A 124 -18.24 3.90 1.59
CA VAL A 124 -17.18 3.81 2.60
C VAL A 124 -17.81 3.52 3.96
N TRP A 125 -18.90 4.22 4.28
CA TRP A 125 -19.69 3.99 5.48
C TRP A 125 -20.18 2.54 5.59
N ASP A 126 -20.87 2.04 4.57
CA ASP A 126 -21.43 0.68 4.57
C ASP A 126 -20.34 -0.37 4.73
N ARG A 127 -19.23 -0.23 4.00
CA ARG A 127 -18.10 -1.16 4.06
C ARG A 127 -17.48 -1.25 5.44
N GLU A 128 -17.21 -0.12 6.09
CA GLU A 128 -16.58 -0.15 7.41
C GLU A 128 -17.55 -0.64 8.49
N LEU A 129 -18.84 -0.30 8.39
CA LEU A 129 -19.86 -0.80 9.31
C LEU A 129 -20.04 -2.32 9.18
N GLU A 130 -20.10 -2.84 7.96
CA GLU A 130 -20.15 -4.28 7.69
C GLU A 130 -18.92 -5.00 8.24
N ARG A 131 -17.71 -4.44 8.03
CA ARG A 131 -16.48 -5.01 8.59
C ARG A 131 -16.50 -5.06 10.12
N LEU A 132 -17.02 -4.03 10.79
CA LEU A 132 -17.11 -4.02 12.26
C LEU A 132 -18.17 -5.00 12.77
N ARG A 133 -19.30 -5.15 12.08
CA ARG A 133 -20.33 -6.16 12.38
C ARG A 133 -19.77 -7.59 12.27
N ALA A 134 -19.13 -7.92 11.16
CA ALA A 134 -18.49 -9.23 10.97
C ALA A 134 -17.45 -9.52 12.06
N GLN A 135 -16.65 -8.51 12.40
CA GLN A 135 -15.63 -8.62 13.43
C GLN A 135 -16.22 -8.82 14.84
N LEU A 136 -17.41 -8.30 15.10
CA LEU A 136 -18.16 -8.53 16.34
C LEU A 136 -18.72 -9.96 16.40
N ASP A 137 -19.25 -10.45 15.28
CA ASP A 137 -19.76 -11.81 15.18
C ASP A 137 -18.64 -12.85 15.42
N ASP A 138 -17.48 -12.65 14.82
CA ASP A 138 -16.28 -13.47 15.06
C ASP A 138 -15.91 -13.52 16.55
N ARG A 139 -15.91 -12.36 17.23
CA ARG A 139 -15.61 -12.28 18.68
C ARG A 139 -16.64 -13.03 19.52
N ARG A 140 -17.92 -12.90 19.20
CA ARG A 140 -19.00 -13.60 19.90
C ARG A 140 -18.93 -15.11 19.69
N ALA A 141 -18.48 -15.54 18.51
CA ALA A 141 -18.22 -16.95 18.21
C ALA A 141 -16.94 -17.49 18.87
N GLY A 142 -16.17 -16.65 19.57
CA GLY A 142 -14.90 -17.05 20.18
C GLY A 142 -13.79 -17.30 19.17
N ALA A 143 -13.93 -16.82 17.93
CA ALA A 143 -12.87 -16.87 16.94
C ALA A 143 -11.68 -16.03 17.45
N SER A 144 -10.47 -16.59 17.37
CA SER A 144 -9.26 -15.82 17.67
C SER A 144 -9.19 -14.65 16.69
N VAL A 145 -9.02 -13.43 17.21
CA VAL A 145 -8.68 -12.26 16.38
C VAL A 145 -7.52 -12.68 15.47
N PRO A 146 -7.62 -12.52 14.14
CA PRO A 146 -6.49 -12.75 13.25
C PRO A 146 -5.30 -11.98 13.84
N SER A 147 -4.24 -12.69 14.22
CA SER A 147 -3.03 -12.03 14.70
C SER A 147 -2.56 -11.06 13.62
N VAL A 148 -1.81 -10.02 14.02
CA VAL A 148 -1.30 -8.95 13.13
C VAL A 148 -0.66 -9.51 11.85
N ASP A 149 -0.19 -10.77 11.88
CA ASP A 149 0.49 -11.52 10.81
C ASP A 149 -0.40 -12.30 9.84
N THR A 150 -1.72 -12.35 10.02
CA THR A 150 -2.61 -13.21 9.19
C THR A 150 -3.42 -12.43 8.15
N TRP A 151 -2.97 -11.23 7.77
CA TRP A 151 -3.65 -10.44 6.75
C TRP A 151 -3.69 -11.19 5.41
N ARG A 152 -4.91 -11.50 4.97
CA ARG A 152 -5.21 -11.80 3.57
C ARG A 152 -5.79 -10.54 2.93
N PRO A 153 -5.37 -10.18 1.71
CA PRO A 153 -6.02 -9.11 0.97
C PRO A 153 -7.52 -9.42 0.83
N ASN A 154 -8.35 -8.45 1.17
CA ASN A 154 -9.78 -8.52 0.89
C ASN A 154 -9.97 -8.43 -0.63
N PRO A 155 -10.53 -9.44 -1.31
CA PRO A 155 -10.82 -9.37 -2.75
C PRO A 155 -11.85 -8.27 -3.06
N ASP A 156 -12.72 -7.95 -2.11
CA ASP A 156 -13.76 -6.92 -2.23
C ASP A 156 -13.31 -5.55 -1.69
N MET A 157 -12.01 -5.38 -1.43
CA MET A 157 -11.46 -4.02 -1.40
C MET A 157 -11.54 -3.50 -2.83
N VAL A 158 -12.70 -2.96 -3.18
CA VAL A 158 -12.81 -2.13 -4.36
C VAL A 158 -11.89 -0.97 -4.10
N ARG A 159 -10.72 -1.06 -4.74
CA ARG A 159 -9.85 0.07 -4.93
C ARG A 159 -10.74 1.12 -5.59
N PRO A 160 -10.76 2.36 -5.09
CA PRO A 160 -11.41 3.47 -5.80
C PRO A 160 -10.92 3.61 -7.25
N PHE A 161 -9.82 2.93 -7.59
CA PHE A 161 -9.01 3.08 -8.79
C PHE A 161 -9.11 1.89 -9.76
N ASN A 162 -10.29 1.31 -10.03
CA ASN A 162 -10.43 0.33 -11.11
C ASN A 162 -11.74 0.50 -11.91
N HIS A 163 -11.63 1.05 -13.13
CA HIS A 163 -12.70 1.04 -14.13
C HIS A 163 -12.43 -0.09 -15.15
N GLY A 164 -12.65 -1.34 -14.76
CA GLY A 164 -12.54 -2.50 -15.63
C GLY A 164 -13.14 -3.76 -14.99
N PRO A 165 -13.67 -4.72 -15.77
CA PRO A 165 -14.37 -5.88 -15.21
C PRO A 165 -13.38 -6.95 -14.69
N ASP A 166 -13.65 -7.49 -13.50
CA ASP A 166 -12.86 -8.57 -12.88
C ASP A 166 -13.28 -9.97 -13.38
N PRO A 167 -12.36 -10.94 -13.48
CA PRO A 167 -12.68 -12.36 -13.68
C PRO A 167 -12.84 -13.14 -12.36
N GLU A 168 -13.60 -14.24 -12.39
CA GLU A 168 -14.04 -15.03 -11.22
C GLU A 168 -12.92 -15.78 -10.45
N PRO A 169 -13.13 -16.08 -9.14
CA PRO A 169 -12.12 -16.73 -8.30
C PRO A 169 -12.20 -18.26 -8.32
N THR A 170 -11.04 -18.93 -8.32
CA THR A 170 -10.91 -20.38 -8.05
C THR A 170 -10.13 -20.67 -6.76
N ALA A 171 -10.46 -21.81 -6.14
CA ALA A 171 -10.18 -22.22 -4.76
C ALA A 171 -8.71 -22.49 -4.37
N VAL A 172 -8.52 -22.56 -3.04
CA VAL A 172 -7.29 -22.61 -2.23
C VAL A 172 -6.66 -24.01 -2.14
N ASP A 173 -5.33 -24.10 -1.98
CA ASP A 173 -4.63 -25.17 -1.24
C ASP A 173 -3.35 -24.62 -0.52
N ASP A 174 -2.89 -25.32 0.52
CA ASP A 174 -1.87 -24.95 1.53
C ASP A 174 -0.50 -24.41 1.01
N PRO A 175 0.21 -23.52 1.77
CA PRO A 175 1.40 -22.83 1.27
C PRO A 175 2.72 -23.64 1.41
N PRO A 176 3.57 -23.69 0.37
CA PRO A 176 4.98 -24.06 0.48
C PRO A 176 5.85 -22.86 0.93
N PRO A 177 7.14 -23.07 1.30
CA PRO A 177 8.05 -21.99 1.71
C PRO A 177 8.14 -20.90 0.64
N VAL A 178 8.24 -19.64 1.08
CA VAL A 178 8.27 -18.44 0.22
C VAL A 178 9.42 -18.53 -0.78
N VAL A 179 9.08 -18.93 -2.01
CA VAL A 179 9.90 -18.78 -3.21
C VAL A 179 9.26 -17.65 -4.01
N VAL A 180 9.92 -16.50 -4.09
CA VAL A 180 9.44 -15.36 -4.90
C VAL A 180 9.69 -15.69 -6.37
N ALA A 181 8.69 -16.22 -7.05
CA ALA A 181 8.73 -16.45 -8.49
C ALA A 181 8.69 -15.10 -9.24
N LEU A 182 9.81 -14.70 -9.83
CA LEU A 182 9.93 -13.51 -10.68
C LEU A 182 9.20 -13.76 -12.01
N SER A 183 7.89 -13.51 -12.05
CA SER A 183 7.06 -13.78 -13.25
C SER A 183 6.92 -12.53 -14.14
N PRO A 184 6.97 -12.67 -15.48
CA PRO A 184 6.77 -11.56 -16.42
C PRO A 184 5.31 -11.10 -16.46
N ARG A 185 5.09 -9.78 -16.43
CA ARG A 185 3.79 -9.16 -16.80
C ARG A 185 4.01 -8.13 -17.88
N ARG A 186 3.09 -8.04 -18.86
CA ARG A 186 3.16 -7.06 -19.95
C ARG A 186 2.53 -5.75 -19.47
N ASP A 187 3.17 -4.63 -19.80
CA ASP A 187 2.73 -3.23 -19.66
C ASP A 187 3.31 -2.45 -18.45
N ALA A 188 4.52 -1.90 -18.62
CA ALA A 188 5.11 -0.85 -17.79
C ALA A 188 5.84 0.15 -18.70
N ASP A 189 5.67 1.47 -18.49
CA ASP A 189 6.41 2.49 -19.27
C ASP A 189 6.65 3.79 -18.47
N ALA A 190 5.72 4.22 -17.61
CA ALA A 190 5.89 5.43 -16.78
C ALA A 190 6.50 5.18 -15.39
N SER A 191 6.16 4.06 -14.76
CA SER A 191 6.77 3.65 -13.48
C SER A 191 8.24 3.22 -13.68
N GLU A 192 8.50 2.55 -14.81
CA GLU A 192 9.83 2.14 -15.25
C GLU A 192 10.83 3.30 -15.32
N ARG A 193 10.49 4.41 -15.99
CA ARG A 193 11.38 5.57 -16.10
C ARG A 193 11.69 6.20 -14.75
N ARG A 194 10.70 6.29 -13.86
CA ARG A 194 10.89 6.84 -12.51
C ARG A 194 11.83 5.97 -11.66
N ARG A 195 11.77 4.65 -11.79
CA ARG A 195 12.67 3.74 -11.06
C ARG A 195 14.09 3.75 -11.63
N LEU A 196 14.24 3.82 -12.95
CA LEU A 196 15.55 4.00 -13.59
C LEU A 196 16.19 5.35 -13.23
N GLU A 197 15.40 6.41 -13.13
CA GLU A 197 15.86 7.73 -12.68
C GLU A 197 16.23 7.74 -11.18
N ALA A 198 15.49 7.03 -10.34
CA ALA A 198 15.73 6.96 -8.89
C ALA A 198 16.97 6.14 -8.50
N VAL A 199 17.33 5.14 -9.31
CA VAL A 199 18.42 4.20 -9.02
C VAL A 199 19.77 4.65 -9.63
N GLY A 200 19.74 5.63 -10.54
CA GLY A 200 20.95 6.21 -11.13
C GLY A 200 21.66 5.30 -12.14
N ARG A 201 22.79 5.76 -12.69
CA ARG A 201 23.56 5.05 -13.74
C ARG A 201 24.29 3.78 -13.27
N ASP A 202 24.24 3.48 -11.97
CA ASP A 202 25.04 2.44 -11.32
C ASP A 202 24.22 1.16 -11.04
N ALA A 203 23.06 1.00 -11.69
CA ALA A 203 22.26 -0.22 -11.61
C ALA A 203 22.86 -1.37 -12.43
N ALA A 204 23.02 -2.53 -11.80
CA ALA A 204 23.25 -3.79 -12.50
C ALA A 204 21.96 -4.28 -13.17
N ARG A 205 22.10 -4.99 -14.29
CA ARG A 205 20.99 -5.50 -15.10
C ARG A 205 21.16 -6.97 -15.39
N LEU A 206 20.12 -7.75 -15.16
CA LEU A 206 20.01 -9.16 -15.53
C LEU A 206 18.86 -9.32 -16.52
N ARG A 207 19.00 -10.24 -17.47
CA ARG A 207 17.90 -10.66 -18.34
C ARG A 207 17.58 -12.11 -18.05
N LEU A 208 16.31 -12.38 -17.76
CA LEU A 208 15.78 -13.72 -17.60
C LEU A 208 15.06 -14.12 -18.89
N ASP A 209 15.21 -15.37 -19.32
CA ASP A 209 14.40 -15.94 -20.39
C ASP A 209 12.99 -16.32 -19.89
N ALA A 210 12.15 -16.85 -20.79
CA ALA A 210 10.79 -17.27 -20.46
C ALA A 210 10.72 -18.41 -19.42
N ALA A 211 11.82 -19.14 -19.23
CA ALA A 211 11.95 -20.19 -18.23
C ALA A 211 12.52 -19.65 -16.89
N GLY A 212 12.69 -18.33 -16.75
CA GLY A 212 13.21 -17.72 -15.52
C GLY A 212 14.73 -17.86 -15.35
N THR A 213 15.47 -18.27 -16.38
CA THR A 213 16.93 -18.44 -16.32
C THR A 213 17.64 -17.17 -16.72
N VAL A 214 18.66 -16.76 -15.97
CA VAL A 214 19.48 -15.58 -16.29
C VAL A 214 20.35 -15.87 -17.52
N VAL A 215 20.05 -15.19 -18.62
CA VAL A 215 20.70 -15.37 -19.93
C VAL A 215 21.64 -14.20 -20.29
N ALA A 216 21.59 -13.11 -19.53
CA ALA A 216 22.56 -12.03 -19.62
C ALA A 216 22.65 -11.29 -18.29
N ALA A 217 23.84 -10.75 -17.98
CA ALA A 217 24.10 -9.89 -16.85
C ALA A 217 25.04 -8.76 -17.28
N ALA A 218 24.89 -7.58 -16.69
CA ALA A 218 25.76 -6.44 -16.93
C ALA A 218 25.85 -5.55 -15.68
N GLY A 219 27.06 -5.19 -15.29
CA GLY A 219 27.31 -4.17 -14.26
C GLY A 219 27.15 -4.66 -12.82
N LEU A 220 27.00 -5.98 -12.58
CA LEU A 220 26.92 -6.52 -11.22
C LEU A 220 28.17 -6.24 -10.40
N HIS A 221 29.35 -6.30 -11.02
CA HIS A 221 30.59 -6.10 -10.28
C HIS A 221 30.70 -4.65 -9.77
N ALA A 222 30.31 -3.68 -10.59
CA ALA A 222 30.33 -2.27 -10.21
C ALA A 222 29.25 -1.94 -9.17
N ALA A 223 28.05 -2.51 -9.31
CA ALA A 223 26.92 -2.21 -8.43
C ALA A 223 26.97 -2.97 -7.09
N LEU A 224 27.41 -4.23 -7.11
CA LEU A 224 27.25 -5.19 -6.01
C LEU A 224 28.53 -5.98 -5.68
N GLY A 225 29.60 -5.84 -6.46
CA GLY A 225 30.82 -6.64 -6.29
C GLY A 225 30.70 -8.11 -6.72
N VAL A 226 29.62 -8.47 -7.42
CA VAL A 226 29.34 -9.84 -7.90
C VAL A 226 29.81 -9.99 -9.35
N ALA A 227 30.45 -11.09 -9.72
CA ALA A 227 30.82 -11.31 -11.12
C ALA A 227 29.58 -11.67 -11.95
N ASP A 228 29.49 -11.17 -13.19
CA ASP A 228 28.37 -11.47 -14.09
C ASP A 228 28.26 -13.00 -14.34
N ASP A 229 29.39 -13.70 -14.39
CA ASP A 229 29.45 -15.17 -14.58
C ASP A 229 28.89 -15.97 -13.40
N ASP A 230 28.80 -15.39 -12.19
CA ASP A 230 28.26 -16.08 -11.01
C ASP A 230 26.74 -16.26 -11.09
N VAL A 231 26.06 -15.44 -11.91
CA VAL A 231 24.60 -15.45 -12.07
C VAL A 231 24.12 -15.98 -13.43
N ILE A 232 24.94 -15.93 -14.48
CA ILE A 232 24.54 -16.41 -15.81
C ILE A 232 24.29 -17.93 -15.77
N GLY A 233 23.16 -18.36 -16.33
CA GLY A 233 22.70 -19.76 -16.34
C GLY A 233 21.98 -20.20 -15.06
N ARG A 234 21.83 -19.32 -14.05
CA ARG A 234 21.08 -19.59 -12.83
C ARG A 234 19.61 -19.30 -12.99
N HIS A 235 18.76 -20.06 -12.32
CA HIS A 235 17.34 -19.74 -12.22
C HIS A 235 17.12 -18.51 -11.32
N GLY A 236 16.11 -17.68 -11.61
CA GLY A 236 15.83 -16.46 -10.85
C GLY A 236 15.60 -16.70 -9.34
N GLU A 237 15.08 -17.87 -9.00
CA GLU A 237 14.87 -18.32 -7.61
C GLU A 237 16.18 -18.61 -6.85
N GLU A 238 17.28 -18.89 -7.57
CA GLU A 238 18.60 -19.11 -6.97
C GLU A 238 19.34 -17.79 -6.67
N LEU A 239 18.90 -16.68 -7.27
CA LEU A 239 19.59 -15.40 -7.16
C LEU A 239 19.73 -14.88 -5.73
N PRO A 240 18.72 -14.97 -4.83
CA PRO A 240 18.91 -14.56 -3.43
C PRO A 240 20.04 -15.32 -2.73
N ALA A 241 20.20 -16.61 -3.01
CA ALA A 241 21.25 -17.43 -2.42
C ALA A 241 22.63 -17.12 -3.03
N VAL A 242 22.71 -16.88 -4.34
CA VAL A 242 23.95 -16.46 -5.00
C VAL A 242 24.37 -15.09 -4.47
N LEU A 243 23.47 -14.10 -4.50
CA LEU A 243 23.70 -12.75 -4.01
C LEU A 243 24.07 -12.73 -2.53
N GLY A 244 23.41 -13.53 -1.69
CA GLY A 244 23.69 -13.64 -0.26
C GLY A 244 25.06 -14.25 0.09
N ARG A 245 25.77 -14.88 -0.85
CA ARG A 245 27.17 -15.31 -0.64
C ARG A 245 28.18 -14.19 -0.83
N HIS A 246 27.82 -13.17 -1.61
CA HIS A 246 28.69 -12.04 -1.93
C HIS A 246 28.31 -10.78 -1.15
N LEU A 247 27.04 -10.64 -0.83
CA LEU A 247 26.49 -9.58 -0.01
C LEU A 247 26.28 -10.13 1.40
N ASP A 248 26.91 -9.50 2.39
CA ASP A 248 26.68 -9.81 3.80
C ASP A 248 25.27 -9.36 4.17
N LEU A 249 24.25 -10.19 3.88
CA LEU A 249 22.84 -9.85 4.06
C LEU A 249 22.44 -10.03 5.54
N ALA A 250 21.80 -9.00 6.09
CA ALA A 250 21.41 -8.93 7.50
C ALA A 250 20.07 -9.66 7.82
N GLY A 251 19.41 -10.24 6.81
CA GLY A 251 18.11 -10.88 6.99
C GLY A 251 17.48 -11.34 5.68
N PRO A 252 16.29 -11.96 5.74
CA PRO A 252 15.56 -12.41 4.55
C PRO A 252 15.16 -11.22 3.66
N PRO A 253 14.91 -11.45 2.35
CA PRO A 253 14.40 -10.43 1.45
C PRO A 253 13.12 -9.78 2.01
N LEU A 254 13.10 -8.45 2.04
CA LEU A 254 11.93 -7.66 2.40
C LEU A 254 11.25 -7.20 1.12
N VAL A 255 9.97 -7.53 0.93
CA VAL A 255 9.17 -6.90 -0.13
C VAL A 255 8.82 -5.49 0.35
N VAL A 256 9.36 -4.46 -0.30
CA VAL A 256 9.20 -3.07 0.19
C VAL A 256 8.19 -2.27 -0.59
N ALA A 257 7.92 -2.66 -1.83
CA ALA A 257 6.76 -2.17 -2.57
C ALA A 257 6.28 -3.24 -3.54
N ALA A 258 5.03 -3.66 -3.39
CA ALA A 258 4.24 -4.24 -4.47
C ALA A 258 3.28 -3.13 -4.92
N GLU A 259 3.69 -2.33 -5.90
CA GLU A 259 2.78 -1.32 -6.46
C GLU A 259 1.70 -2.00 -7.31
N SER A 260 0.58 -1.30 -7.48
CA SER A 260 -0.65 -1.75 -8.15
C SER A 260 -0.48 -2.27 -9.58
N ASP A 261 0.67 -2.04 -10.21
CA ASP A 261 0.93 -2.34 -11.63
C ASP A 261 1.68 -3.68 -11.81
N GLY A 262 1.90 -4.46 -10.74
CA GLY A 262 2.55 -5.77 -10.80
C GLY A 262 4.08 -5.72 -10.73
N ASP A 263 4.66 -4.54 -10.53
CA ASP A 263 6.09 -4.37 -10.31
C ASP A 263 6.45 -4.62 -8.84
N THR A 264 7.25 -5.65 -8.61
CA THR A 264 7.73 -6.01 -7.27
C THR A 264 9.10 -5.39 -7.04
N THR A 265 9.20 -4.52 -6.03
CA THR A 265 10.48 -4.03 -5.52
C THR A 265 10.84 -4.79 -4.24
N LEU A 266 11.93 -5.55 -4.31
CA LEU A 266 12.52 -6.23 -3.15
C LEU A 266 13.65 -5.36 -2.60
N ARG A 267 13.76 -5.27 -1.27
CA ARG A 267 14.97 -4.82 -0.60
C ARG A 267 15.62 -5.99 0.12
N LEU A 268 16.88 -6.19 -0.16
CA LEU A 268 17.74 -7.12 0.56
C LEU A 268 18.55 -6.28 1.54
N PRO A 269 18.24 -6.28 2.84
CA PRO A 269 19.00 -5.50 3.81
C PRO A 269 20.41 -6.08 3.94
N ALA A 270 21.45 -5.28 3.70
CA ALA A 270 22.83 -5.68 3.98
C ALA A 270 23.30 -5.21 5.36
N SER A 271 24.26 -5.95 5.92
CA SER A 271 24.88 -5.73 7.22
C SER A 271 25.74 -4.46 7.26
N ASP A 272 26.19 -3.98 6.10
CA ASP A 272 26.98 -2.75 5.96
C ASP A 272 26.12 -1.47 5.97
N GLY A 273 24.80 -1.60 6.07
CA GLY A 273 23.87 -0.48 6.18
C GLY A 273 23.33 0.07 4.85
N ASP A 274 23.78 -0.47 3.71
CA ASP A 274 23.18 -0.21 2.41
C ASP A 274 22.19 -1.34 2.07
N ASP A 275 21.02 -1.01 1.53
CA ASP A 275 20.08 -2.03 1.06
C ASP A 275 20.32 -2.30 -0.43
N VAL A 276 20.17 -3.55 -0.86
CA VAL A 276 20.10 -3.86 -2.29
C VAL A 276 18.65 -3.83 -2.74
N VAL A 277 18.33 -2.91 -3.63
CA VAL A 277 17.00 -2.77 -4.23
C VAL A 277 16.98 -3.59 -5.51
N VAL A 278 15.97 -4.45 -5.65
CA VAL A 278 15.73 -5.28 -6.83
C VAL A 278 14.36 -4.94 -7.39
N PHE A 279 14.26 -4.65 -8.68
CA PHE A 279 12.98 -4.51 -9.36
C PHE A 279 13.02 -5.14 -10.74
N THR A 280 11.87 -5.56 -11.24
CA THR A 280 11.74 -6.18 -12.56
C THR A 280 11.13 -5.20 -13.55
N THR A 281 11.57 -5.23 -14.80
CA THR A 281 10.86 -4.59 -15.91
C THR A 281 10.50 -5.66 -16.95
N PRO A 282 9.29 -5.60 -17.53
CA PRO A 282 8.93 -6.49 -18.63
C PRO A 282 9.79 -6.25 -19.87
N ALA A 283 9.83 -7.20 -20.80
CA ALA A 283 10.32 -6.90 -22.14
C ALA A 283 9.47 -5.78 -22.78
N GLY A 284 10.09 -4.61 -22.99
CA GLY A 284 9.54 -3.55 -23.82
C GLY A 284 9.54 -3.91 -25.31
N ARG A 285 8.89 -3.06 -26.14
CA ARG A 285 8.62 -3.22 -27.59
C ARG A 285 9.83 -3.46 -28.52
N ASP A 286 11.05 -3.54 -27.99
CA ASP A 286 12.29 -3.71 -28.76
C ASP A 286 12.60 -5.16 -29.17
N GLY A 287 11.66 -6.09 -28.99
CA GLY A 287 11.70 -7.42 -29.61
C GLY A 287 12.69 -8.41 -28.97
N ALA A 288 13.21 -8.13 -27.78
CA ALA A 288 13.99 -9.08 -27.01
C ALA A 288 13.07 -9.81 -26.01
N ASP A 289 12.81 -11.10 -26.25
CA ASP A 289 12.07 -11.94 -25.31
C ASP A 289 12.81 -12.05 -23.97
N GLY A 290 12.14 -11.75 -22.85
CA GLY A 290 12.66 -11.94 -21.49
C GLY A 290 12.23 -10.88 -20.46
N THR A 291 12.50 -11.13 -19.19
CA THR A 291 12.28 -10.17 -18.09
C THR A 291 13.61 -9.53 -17.73
N TRP A 292 13.66 -8.21 -17.62
CA TRP A 292 14.84 -7.54 -17.07
C TRP A 292 14.71 -7.40 -15.56
N VAL A 293 15.78 -7.69 -14.82
CA VAL A 293 15.89 -7.46 -13.38
C VAL A 293 16.99 -6.45 -13.16
N HIS A 294 16.68 -5.39 -12.43
CA HIS A 294 17.62 -4.32 -12.11
C HIS A 294 17.97 -4.41 -10.64
N LEU A 295 19.25 -4.30 -10.32
CA LEU A 295 19.76 -4.35 -8.95
C LEU A 295 20.65 -3.15 -8.67
N ALA A 296 20.52 -2.56 -7.49
CA ALA A 296 21.39 -1.47 -7.07
C ALA A 296 21.51 -1.37 -5.55
N ARG A 297 22.61 -0.76 -5.10
CA ARG A 297 22.77 -0.35 -3.70
C ARG A 297 22.07 0.99 -3.45
N ALA A 298 21.28 1.03 -2.39
CA ALA A 298 20.65 2.24 -1.88
C ALA A 298 21.08 2.44 -0.42
N SER A 299 21.74 3.57 -0.14
CA SER A 299 22.13 3.89 1.23
C SER A 299 20.91 4.24 2.08
N ARG A 300 20.90 3.81 3.36
CA ARG A 300 19.80 4.09 4.31
C ARG A 300 19.73 5.54 4.83
N ARG A 301 20.40 6.49 4.20
CA ARG A 301 20.45 7.91 4.64
C ARG A 301 19.25 8.72 4.19
#